data_AF-B4PHD4-F1
#
_entry.id   AF-B4PHD4-F1
#
_cell.length_a   1.000
_cell.length_b   1.000
_cell.length_c   1.000
_cell.angle_alpha   90.00
_cell.angle_beta   90.00
_cell.angle_gamma   90.00
#
_symmetry.space_group_name_H-M   'P 1'
#
loop_
_entity.id
_entity.type
_entity.pdbx_description
1 polymer ?
#
loop_
_entity_poly.entity_id
_entity_poly.type
_entity_poly.pdbx_seq_one_letter_code
_entity_poly.pdbx_strand_id
1 'polypeptide(L)'
;MTSEEEEVYTEEETDEAMFFIREHDLPMSELYYALKYVRFLHGNRAQTDQTTDIQVPQTQVPEVAPPPFDWEDKENHSVSRDS
;
A
#
# COMPACT_ATOMS: atom_id res chain seq x y z
N MET A 1 -16.43 -7.01 9.56
CA MET A 1 -15.45 -7.34 10.61
C MET A 1 -14.19 -7.75 9.89
N THR A 2 -13.24 -6.84 9.78
CA THR A 2 -11.94 -7.07 9.15
C THR A 2 -11.16 -7.93 10.13
N SER A 3 -10.79 -9.15 9.72
CA SER A 3 -9.96 -10.02 10.54
C SER A 3 -8.64 -9.31 10.83
N GLU A 4 -8.48 -8.84 12.07
CA GLU A 4 -7.18 -8.40 12.58
C GLU A 4 -6.33 -9.67 12.74
N GLU A 5 -5.76 -10.12 11.63
CA GLU A 5 -4.68 -11.10 11.63
C GLU A 5 -3.54 -10.43 12.41
N GLU A 6 -3.40 -10.82 13.67
CA GLU A 6 -2.33 -10.36 14.55
C GLU A 6 -1.01 -10.80 13.90
N GLU A 7 -0.37 -9.87 13.18
CA GLU A 7 0.88 -10.13 12.49
C GLU A 7 1.95 -10.46 13.53
N VAL A 8 2.18 -11.76 13.77
CA VAL A 8 3.23 -12.22 14.67
C VAL A 8 4.57 -12.07 13.97
N TYR A 9 5.45 -11.29 14.57
CA TYR A 9 6.84 -11.13 14.14
C TYR A 9 7.73 -12.09 14.92
N THR A 10 8.75 -12.61 14.25
CA THR A 10 9.76 -13.46 14.87
C THR A 10 10.70 -12.62 15.76
N GLU A 11 11.40 -13.27 16.68
CA GLU A 11 12.40 -12.62 17.54
C GLU A 11 13.52 -11.97 16.69
N GLU A 12 13.98 -12.67 15.65
CA GLU A 12 14.99 -12.17 14.71
C GLU A 12 14.53 -10.90 13.98
N GLU A 13 13.30 -10.90 13.42
CA GLU A 13 12.73 -9.71 12.78
C GLU A 13 12.61 -8.53 13.77
N THR A 14 12.30 -8.83 15.03
CA THR A 14 12.16 -7.82 16.09
C THR A 14 13.51 -7.22 16.48
N ASP A 15 14.53 -8.06 16.64
CA ASP A 15 15.88 -7.61 16.97
C ASP A 15 16.48 -6.74 15.86
N GLU A 16 16.28 -7.13 14.60
CA GLU A 16 16.69 -6.34 13.44
C GLU A 16 15.95 -5.01 13.35
N ALA A 17 14.63 -5.00 13.57
CA ALA A 17 13.86 -3.76 13.59
C ALA A 17 14.33 -2.82 14.73
N MET A 18 14.62 -3.37 15.92
CA MET A 18 15.16 -2.63 17.05
C MET A 18 16.59 -2.13 16.80
N PHE A 19 17.39 -2.86 16.04
CA PHE A 19 18.70 -2.39 15.59
C PHE A 19 18.55 -1.23 14.60
N PHE A 20 17.70 -1.38 13.59
CA PHE A 20 17.43 -0.36 12.57
C PHE A 20 16.96 0.97 13.19
N ILE A 21 16.04 0.91 14.17
CA ILE A 21 15.57 2.10 14.89
C ILE A 21 16.72 2.80 15.61
N ARG A 22 17.60 2.06 16.28
CA ARG A 22 18.75 2.62 17.00
C ARG A 22 19.81 3.19 16.07
N GLU A 23 20.07 2.54 14.95
CA GLU A 23 21.06 2.98 13.96
C GLU A 23 20.63 4.30 13.29
N HIS A 24 19.35 4.46 13.03
CA HIS A 24 18.79 5.64 12.34
C HIS A 24 18.19 6.69 13.29
N ASP A 25 18.37 6.54 14.61
CA ASP A 25 17.82 7.42 15.64
C ASP A 25 16.31 7.68 15.47
N LEU A 26 15.57 6.62 15.14
CA LEU A 26 14.12 6.68 14.94
C LEU A 26 13.38 6.57 16.27
N PRO A 27 12.18 7.17 16.39
CA PRO A 27 11.37 6.99 17.57
C PRO A 27 10.77 5.58 17.62
N MET A 28 10.49 5.07 18.83
CA MET A 28 9.90 3.74 19.02
C MET A 28 8.49 3.61 18.42
N SER A 29 7.83 4.73 18.10
CA SER A 29 6.58 4.74 17.33
C SER A 29 6.74 4.12 15.94
N GLU A 30 7.95 4.12 15.38
CA GLU A 30 8.26 3.52 14.09
C GLU A 30 8.49 2.01 14.16
N LEU A 31 8.42 1.39 15.35
CA LEU A 31 8.72 -0.04 15.50
C LEU A 31 7.88 -0.92 14.58
N TYR A 32 6.59 -0.63 14.44
CA TYR A 32 5.72 -1.39 13.53
C TYR A 32 6.13 -1.24 12.06
N TYR A 33 6.53 -0.05 11.63
CA TYR A 33 7.00 0.18 10.26
C TYR A 33 8.37 -0.47 10.00
N ALA A 34 9.28 -0.43 10.99
CA ALA A 34 10.56 -1.12 10.94
C ALA A 34 10.37 -2.64 10.85
N LEU A 35 9.47 -3.21 11.64
CA LEU A 35 9.10 -4.64 11.59
C LEU A 35 8.57 -5.04 10.21
N LYS A 36 7.68 -4.23 9.62
CA LYS A 36 7.23 -4.46 8.23
C LYS A 36 8.38 -4.39 7.25
N TYR A 37 9.24 -3.39 7.35
CA TYR A 37 10.39 -3.21 6.47
C TYR A 37 11.32 -4.43 6.50
N VAL A 38 11.70 -4.90 7.70
CA VAL A 38 12.52 -6.12 7.88
C VAL A 38 11.81 -7.33 7.28
N ARG A 39 10.51 -7.50 7.53
CA ARG A 39 9.72 -8.57 6.93
C ARG A 39 9.68 -8.49 5.40
N PHE A 40 9.60 -7.30 4.81
CA PHE A 40 9.72 -7.12 3.36
C PHE A 40 11.11 -7.53 2.88
N LEU A 41 12.19 -7.20 3.58
CA LEU A 41 13.54 -7.61 3.21
C LEU A 41 13.71 -9.15 3.25
N HIS A 42 13.17 -9.80 4.28
CA HIS A 42 13.21 -11.25 4.45
C HIS A 42 12.32 -11.98 3.44
N GLY A 43 11.09 -11.47 3.24
CA GLY A 43 10.14 -11.99 2.26
C GLY A 43 10.62 -11.82 0.82
N ASN A 44 11.32 -10.73 0.49
CA ASN A 44 11.88 -10.52 -0.84
C ASN A 44 13.05 -11.49 -1.12
N ARG A 45 13.79 -11.89 -0.08
CA ARG A 45 14.81 -12.96 -0.18
C ARG A 45 14.19 -14.34 -0.46
N ALA A 46 12.99 -14.61 0.04
CA ALA A 46 12.23 -15.82 -0.25
C ALA A 46 11.49 -15.77 -1.59
N GLN A 47 11.05 -14.59 -2.04
CA GLN A 47 10.37 -14.39 -3.33
C GLN A 47 11.33 -14.39 -4.53
N THR A 48 12.62 -14.12 -4.35
CA THR A 48 13.61 -14.37 -5.42
C THR A 48 13.80 -15.85 -5.74
N ASP A 49 13.38 -16.77 -4.86
CA ASP A 49 13.32 -18.22 -5.12
C ASP A 49 11.88 -18.75 -5.32
N GLN A 50 10.85 -17.94 -5.08
CA GLN A 50 9.43 -18.32 -5.26
C GLN A 50 8.63 -17.18 -5.90
N THR A 51 8.80 -17.01 -7.20
CA THR A 51 7.74 -16.47 -8.06
C THR A 51 6.60 -17.49 -8.14
N THR A 52 5.76 -17.59 -7.10
CA THR A 52 4.56 -18.43 -7.18
C THR A 52 3.36 -17.71 -6.57
N ASP A 53 2.39 -17.45 -7.45
CA ASP A 53 0.97 -17.22 -7.17
C ASP A 53 0.56 -16.06 -6.26
N ILE A 54 0.58 -14.85 -6.83
CA ILE A 54 -0.60 -13.99 -6.70
C ILE A 54 -1.39 -14.14 -8.00
N GLN A 55 -2.24 -15.18 -8.07
CA GLN A 55 -3.36 -15.19 -9.02
C GLN A 55 -4.34 -14.10 -8.61
N VAL A 56 -4.07 -12.86 -9.02
CA VAL A 56 -5.14 -11.90 -9.26
C VAL A 56 -5.93 -12.45 -10.44
N PRO A 57 -7.24 -12.74 -10.33
CA PRO A 57 -8.06 -12.92 -11.50
C PRO A 57 -7.99 -11.60 -12.27
N GLN A 58 -7.20 -11.57 -13.35
CA GLN A 58 -7.29 -10.50 -14.32
C GLN A 58 -8.63 -10.64 -15.02
N THR A 59 -9.68 -10.12 -14.39
CA THR A 59 -10.87 -9.68 -15.11
C THR A 59 -10.35 -8.63 -16.08
N GLN A 60 -10.14 -9.04 -17.33
CA GLN A 60 -9.78 -8.16 -18.43
C GLN A 60 -10.91 -7.14 -18.57
N VAL A 61 -10.76 -5.97 -17.95
CA VAL A 61 -11.65 -4.84 -18.18
C VAL A 61 -11.40 -4.45 -19.64
N PRO A 62 -12.36 -4.60 -20.56
CA PRO A 62 -12.19 -4.16 -21.92
C PRO A 62 -11.80 -2.69 -21.89
N GLU A 63 -10.74 -2.32 -22.61
CA GLU A 63 -10.27 -0.95 -22.72
C GLU A 63 -11.36 -0.11 -23.39
N VAL A 64 -12.24 0.49 -22.59
CA VAL A 64 -13.22 1.46 -23.06
C VAL A 64 -12.48 2.78 -23.17
N ALA A 65 -12.30 3.26 -24.41
CA ALA A 65 -11.74 4.57 -24.66
C ALA A 65 -12.52 5.62 -23.85
N PRO A 66 -11.85 6.54 -23.13
CA PRO A 66 -12.54 7.61 -22.43
C PRO A 66 -13.36 8.42 -23.46
N PRO A 67 -14.58 8.84 -23.11
CA PRO A 67 -15.34 9.72 -23.97
C PRO A 67 -14.51 10.99 -24.26
N PRO A 68 -14.63 11.57 -25.48
CA PRO A 68 -13.95 12.81 -25.79
C PRO A 68 -14.38 13.87 -24.78
N PHE A 69 -13.40 14.37 -24.03
CA PHE A 69 -13.62 15.40 -23.03
C PHE A 69 -13.67 16.75 -23.75
N ASP A 70 -14.88 17.25 -23.95
CA ASP A 70 -15.13 18.56 -24.54
C ASP A 70 -15.09 19.63 -23.43
N TRP A 71 -14.09 20.51 -23.48
CA TRP A 71 -13.89 21.59 -22.50
C TRP A 71 -14.80 22.81 -22.78
N GLU A 72 -15.64 22.78 -23.83
CA GLU A 72 -16.48 23.91 -24.25
C GLU A 72 -17.84 24.02 -23.54
N ASP A 73 -18.15 23.18 -22.55
CA ASP A 73 -19.42 23.28 -21.79
C ASP A 73 -19.27 24.06 -20.47
N LYS A 74 -18.38 25.05 -20.46
CA LYS A 74 -18.08 25.90 -19.30
C LYS A 74 -18.58 27.33 -19.49
N GLU A 75 -19.77 27.51 -20.01
CA GLU A 75 -20.51 28.77 -19.88
C GLU A 75 -21.99 28.51 -19.58
N ASN A 76 -22.45 29.06 -18.46
CA ASN A 76 -23.84 29.13 -17.96
C ASN A 76 -24.47 27.88 -17.32
N HIS A 77 -24.11 27.61 -16.06
CA HIS A 77 -25.16 27.42 -15.05
C HIS A 77 -24.84 28.21 -13.79
N SER A 78 -25.21 29.49 -13.83
CA SER A 78 -25.37 30.33 -12.64
C SER A 78 -26.34 29.64 -11.69
N VAL A 79 -25.84 29.01 -10.63
CA VAL A 79 -26.67 28.53 -9.52
C VAL A 79 -27.17 29.76 -8.75
N SER A 80 -28.37 30.23 -9.09
CA SER A 80 -29.13 31.18 -8.29
C SER A 80 -29.32 30.59 -6.89
N ARG A 81 -28.74 31.23 -5.88
CA ARG A 81 -28.98 30.92 -4.48
C ARG A 81 -30.15 31.78 -4.02
N ASP A 82 -31.36 31.27 -4.17
CA ASP A 82 -32.57 31.92 -3.64
C ASP A 82 -32.47 32.05 -2.10
N SER A 83 -32.89 33.22 -1.60
CA SER A 83 -33.00 33.58 -0.18
C SER A 83 -34.41 33.38 0.34
#